data_AF-V7I0L5-F1
#
_entry.id   AF-V7I0L5-F1
#
_cell.length_a   1.000
_cell.length_b   1.000
_cell.length_c   1.000
_cell.angle_alpha   90.00
_cell.angle_beta   90.00
_cell.angle_gamma   90.00
#
_symmetry.space_group_name_H-M   'P 1'
#
loop_
_entity.id
_entity.type
_entity.pdbx_description
1 polymer ?
#
loop_
_entity_poly.entity_id
_entity_poly.type
_entity_poly.pdbx_seq_one_letter_code
_entity_poly.pdbx_strand_id
1 'polypeptide(L)'
;MAYLTLDEFKSLGYDLEDKTVFTAYANQAGLVIDRATNGFYRKHSLVDDVDLERVTDFKRANAEMISYYAYQGSSKSYELKDGDYKSVSIGRLNLTPNVSSQASLKNGLTEEAYYLLASHGLLYRGLGGDYL
;
A
#
# COMPACT_ATOMS: atom_id res chain seq x y z
N MET A 1 3.10 -5.07 9.90
CA MET A 1 1.99 -5.98 10.27
C MET A 1 0.95 -5.90 9.16
N ALA A 2 0.30 -6.98 8.74
CA ALA A 2 -0.81 -6.87 7.80
C ALA A 2 -2.02 -6.20 8.47
N TYR A 3 -2.53 -5.12 7.89
CA TYR A 3 -3.68 -4.36 8.41
C TYR A 3 -5.01 -4.70 7.73
N LEU A 4 -4.97 -5.60 6.75
CA LEU A 4 -6.12 -6.04 5.98
C LEU A 4 -6.13 -7.55 5.87
N THR A 5 -7.31 -8.13 6.07
CA THR A 5 -7.63 -9.46 5.57
C THR A 5 -7.97 -9.40 4.07
N LEU A 6 -7.90 -10.55 3.39
CA LEU A 6 -8.27 -10.63 1.97
C LEU A 6 -9.74 -10.26 1.75
N ASP A 7 -10.62 -10.63 2.69
CA ASP A 7 -12.04 -10.32 2.61
C ASP A 7 -12.30 -8.81 2.76
N GLU A 8 -11.62 -8.15 3.69
CA GLU A 8 -11.68 -6.69 3.81
C GLU A 8 -11.15 -5.99 2.57
N PHE A 9 -10.01 -6.46 2.03
CA PHE A 9 -9.44 -5.93 0.79
C PHE A 9 -10.45 -6.01 -0.37
N LYS A 10 -11.13 -7.15 -0.52
CA LYS A 10 -12.20 -7.32 -1.52
C LYS A 10 -13.43 -6.46 -1.25
N SER A 11 -13.82 -6.31 0.01
CA SER A 11 -14.96 -5.46 0.41
C SER A 11 -14.72 -3.97 0.08
N LEU A 12 -13.46 -3.54 0.01
CA LEU A 12 -13.06 -2.20 -0.37
C LEU A 12 -13.05 -1.97 -1.89
N GLY A 13 -13.35 -3.01 -2.69
CA GLY A 13 -13.44 -2.94 -4.16
C GLY A 13 -12.17 -3.35 -4.90
N TYR A 14 -11.14 -3.83 -4.20
CA TYR A 14 -9.92 -4.35 -4.82
C TYR A 14 -10.02 -5.85 -5.08
N ASP A 15 -9.18 -6.38 -5.95
CA ASP A 15 -9.19 -7.81 -6.25
C ASP A 15 -7.79 -8.39 -6.36
N LEU A 16 -7.63 -9.58 -5.77
CA LEU A 16 -6.43 -10.40 -5.82
C LEU A 16 -6.83 -11.84 -5.45
N GLU A 17 -6.71 -12.77 -6.38
CA GLU A 17 -7.19 -14.14 -6.19
C GLU A 17 -6.25 -14.98 -5.31
N ASP A 18 -4.94 -14.81 -5.49
CA ASP A 18 -3.94 -15.61 -4.77
C ASP A 18 -3.73 -15.09 -3.35
N LYS A 19 -4.22 -15.87 -2.37
CA LYS A 19 -4.09 -15.58 -0.94
C LYS A 19 -2.64 -15.53 -0.44
N THR A 20 -1.76 -16.34 -1.02
CA THR A 20 -0.34 -16.39 -0.63
C THR A 20 0.36 -15.11 -1.08
N VAL A 21 0.13 -14.71 -2.33
CA VAL A 21 0.62 -13.46 -2.90
C VAL A 21 0.04 -12.27 -2.14
N PHE A 22 -1.27 -12.27 -1.86
CA PHE A 22 -1.91 -11.26 -1.02
C PHE A 22 -1.21 -11.12 0.33
N THR A 23 -0.97 -12.24 1.03
CA THR A 23 -0.37 -12.22 2.36
C THR A 23 1.03 -11.61 2.34
N ALA A 24 1.83 -11.95 1.33
CA ALA A 24 3.16 -11.36 1.16
C ALA A 24 3.09 -9.84 0.93
N TYR A 25 2.21 -9.40 0.03
CA TYR A 25 2.04 -7.97 -0.27
C TYR A 25 1.41 -7.18 0.88
N ALA A 26 0.44 -7.74 1.59
CA ALA A 26 -0.19 -7.12 2.76
C ALA A 26 0.81 -6.90 3.90
N ASN A 27 1.72 -7.86 4.12
CA ASN A 27 2.79 -7.70 5.08
C ASN A 27 3.75 -6.59 4.68
N GLN A 28 4.15 -6.52 3.41
CA GLN A 28 5.04 -5.48 2.92
C GLN A 28 4.38 -4.09 2.94
N ALA A 29 3.12 -3.99 2.52
CA ALA A 29 2.34 -2.76 2.55
C ALA A 29 2.26 -2.22 3.97
N GLY A 30 1.95 -3.08 4.94
CA GLY A 30 1.92 -2.70 6.34
C GLY A 30 3.25 -2.18 6.88
N LEU A 31 4.40 -2.74 6.45
CA LEU A 31 5.72 -2.22 6.84
C LEU A 31 5.99 -0.82 6.30
N VAL A 32 5.63 -0.56 5.03
CA VAL A 32 5.83 0.76 4.40
C VAL A 32 4.90 1.80 5.01
N ILE A 33 3.63 1.45 5.23
CA ILE A 33 2.64 2.31 5.90
C ILE A 33 3.07 2.59 7.35
N ASP A 34 3.55 1.57 8.08
CA ASP A 34 4.09 1.75 9.42
C ASP A 34 5.26 2.72 9.43
N ARG A 35 6.17 2.64 8.44
CA ARG A 35 7.28 3.58 8.34
C ARG A 35 6.78 5.00 8.07
N ALA A 36 5.87 5.17 7.11
CA ALA A 36 5.34 6.47 6.72
C ALA A 36 4.55 7.16 7.86
N THR A 37 3.90 6.37 8.71
CA THR A 37 3.08 6.86 9.83
C THR A 37 3.79 6.82 11.19
N ASN A 38 5.08 6.46 11.21
CA ASN A 38 5.83 6.17 12.45
C ASN A 38 5.09 5.16 13.37
N GLY A 39 4.44 4.19 12.76
CA GLY A 39 3.73 3.09 13.41
C GLY A 39 2.55 3.58 14.24
N PHE A 40 1.78 4.55 13.75
CA PHE A 40 0.63 5.10 14.47
C PHE A 40 -0.28 3.99 15.01
N TYR A 41 -0.75 3.07 14.15
CA TYR A 41 -1.60 1.95 14.57
C TYR A 41 -0.84 0.72 15.10
N ARG A 42 0.49 0.80 15.25
CA ARG A 42 1.23 -0.11 16.14
C ARG A 42 1.18 0.35 17.59
N LYS A 43 0.91 1.64 17.81
CA LYS A 43 0.87 2.29 19.12
C LYS A 43 -0.56 2.58 19.58
N HIS A 44 -1.51 2.61 18.66
CA HIS A 44 -2.93 2.89 18.90
C HIS A 44 -3.78 1.75 18.33
N SER A 45 -4.90 1.43 18.99
CA SER A 45 -5.84 0.43 18.50
C SER A 45 -6.54 0.94 17.25
N LEU A 46 -6.39 0.23 16.13
CA LEU A 46 -7.13 0.51 14.90
C LEU A 46 -8.63 0.21 15.06
N VAL A 47 -8.99 -0.76 15.91
CA VAL A 47 -10.37 -1.21 16.10
C VAL A 47 -11.16 -0.26 17.00
N ASP A 48 -10.48 0.34 17.99
CA ASP A 48 -11.10 1.24 18.97
C ASP A 48 -10.99 2.73 18.56
N ASP A 49 -10.50 3.00 17.35
CA ASP A 49 -10.40 4.37 16.86
C ASP A 49 -11.79 4.94 16.54
N VAL A 50 -12.11 6.06 17.19
CA VAL A 50 -13.39 6.76 17.08
C VAL A 50 -13.58 7.42 15.71
N ASP A 51 -12.49 7.70 15.01
CA ASP A 51 -12.50 8.31 13.68
C ASP A 51 -12.57 7.22 12.61
N LEU A 52 -13.80 6.81 12.28
CA LEU A 52 -14.06 5.74 11.33
C LEU A 52 -13.60 6.08 9.89
N GLU A 53 -13.57 7.36 9.52
CA GLU A 53 -13.07 7.80 8.22
C GLU A 53 -11.55 7.62 8.16
N ARG A 54 -10.82 8.00 9.22
CA ARG A 54 -9.39 7.75 9.32
C ARG A 54 -9.04 6.27 9.29
N VAL A 55 -9.81 5.42 9.97
CA VAL A 55 -9.63 3.96 9.90
C VAL A 55 -9.84 3.45 8.48
N THR A 56 -10.90 3.91 7.82
CA THR A 56 -11.26 3.51 6.46
C THR A 56 -10.18 3.92 5.46
N ASP A 57 -9.72 5.16 5.52
CA ASP A 57 -8.69 5.68 4.61
C ASP A 57 -7.31 5.08 4.90
N PHE A 58 -6.99 4.77 6.16
CA PHE A 58 -5.79 4.00 6.49
C PHE A 58 -5.83 2.58 5.88
N LYS A 59 -6.98 1.91 5.96
CA LYS A 59 -7.20 0.61 5.32
C LYS A 59 -7.10 0.72 3.79
N ARG A 60 -7.71 1.73 3.17
CA ARG A 60 -7.57 2.01 1.73
C ARG A 60 -6.13 2.27 1.32
N ALA A 61 -5.36 3.02 2.11
CA ALA A 61 -3.93 3.24 1.85
C ALA A 61 -3.13 1.93 1.84
N ASN A 62 -3.44 0.99 2.74
CA ASN A 62 -2.85 -0.36 2.69
C ASN A 62 -3.28 -1.13 1.43
N ALA A 63 -4.55 -1.04 1.04
CA ALA A 63 -5.06 -1.70 -0.17
C ALA A 63 -4.40 -1.15 -1.45
N GLU A 64 -4.21 0.17 -1.56
CA GLU A 64 -3.49 0.81 -2.66
C GLU A 64 -2.06 0.29 -2.80
N MET A 65 -1.34 0.14 -1.69
CA MET A 65 0.02 -0.42 -1.71
C MET A 65 0.02 -1.90 -2.14
N ILE A 66 -0.94 -2.71 -1.69
CA ILE A 66 -1.08 -4.11 -2.12
C ILE A 66 -1.35 -4.19 -3.61
N SER A 67 -2.28 -3.36 -4.11
CA SER A 67 -2.65 -3.28 -5.53
C SER A 67 -1.44 -2.89 -6.39
N TYR A 68 -0.65 -1.93 -5.93
CA TYR A 68 0.59 -1.52 -6.59
C TYR A 68 1.61 -2.66 -6.67
N TYR A 69 1.83 -3.40 -5.58
CA TYR A 69 2.73 -4.56 -5.60
C TYR A 69 2.24 -5.68 -6.51
N ALA A 70 0.92 -5.91 -6.56
CA ALA A 70 0.32 -6.82 -7.51
C ALA A 70 0.57 -6.37 -8.94
N TYR A 71 0.30 -5.10 -9.26
CA TYR A 71 0.52 -4.53 -10.59
C TYR A 71 1.96 -4.66 -11.08
N GLN A 72 2.95 -4.36 -10.23
CA GLN A 72 4.37 -4.48 -10.60
C GLN A 72 4.91 -5.92 -10.53
N GLY A 73 4.13 -6.87 -9.99
CA GLY A 73 4.54 -8.27 -9.84
C GLY A 73 5.63 -8.53 -8.78
N SER A 74 5.89 -7.55 -7.90
CA SER A 74 6.93 -7.60 -6.87
C SER A 74 6.58 -6.62 -5.75
N SER A 75 7.13 -6.80 -4.56
CA SER A 75 6.99 -5.82 -3.47
C SER A 75 8.32 -5.13 -3.08
N LYS A 76 9.38 -5.44 -3.83
CA LYS A 76 10.74 -4.93 -3.57
C LYS A 76 11.36 -4.38 -4.85
N SER A 77 11.94 -3.20 -4.72
CA SER A 77 12.56 -2.49 -5.85
C SER A 77 13.69 -3.27 -6.52
N TYR A 78 14.48 -4.03 -5.78
CA TYR A 78 15.60 -4.81 -6.33
C TYR A 78 15.17 -6.14 -6.99
N GLU A 79 13.93 -6.59 -6.77
CA GLU A 79 13.35 -7.75 -7.45
C GLU A 79 12.73 -7.37 -8.81
N LEU A 80 12.51 -6.06 -9.03
CA LEU A 80 12.16 -5.50 -10.34
C LEU A 80 13.42 -5.48 -11.23
N LYS A 81 13.73 -6.60 -11.88
CA LYS A 81 14.74 -6.62 -12.95
C LYS A 81 14.17 -6.02 -14.22
N ASP A 82 14.99 -5.21 -14.87
CA ASP A 82 14.72 -4.44 -16.09
C ASP A 82 13.79 -5.17 -17.08
N GLY A 83 12.54 -4.68 -17.18
CA GLY A 83 11.62 -5.02 -18.29
C GLY A 83 10.62 -6.17 -18.10
N ASP A 84 10.66 -6.97 -17.04
CA ASP A 84 9.72 -8.10 -16.87
C ASP A 84 8.47 -7.72 -16.05
N TYR A 85 7.68 -6.78 -16.57
CA TYR A 85 6.37 -6.46 -16.01
C TYR A 85 5.38 -7.56 -16.41
N LYS A 86 4.98 -8.40 -15.46
CA LYS A 86 3.91 -9.37 -15.70
C LYS A 86 2.58 -8.62 -15.84
N SER A 87 1.88 -8.82 -16.96
CA SER A 87 0.50 -8.35 -17.12
C SER A 87 -0.34 -8.88 -15.95
N VAL A 88 -0.92 -7.98 -15.16
CA VAL A 88 -1.84 -8.33 -14.09
C VAL A 88 -3.21 -7.76 -14.43
N SER A 89 -4.21 -8.63 -14.38
CA SER A 89 -5.62 -8.25 -14.47
C SER A 89 -6.10 -7.94 -13.05
N ILE A 90 -6.52 -6.70 -12.81
CA ILE A 90 -7.11 -6.27 -11.52
C ILE A 90 -8.58 -5.96 -11.81
N GLY A 91 -9.49 -6.86 -11.43
CA GLY A 91 -10.92 -6.73 -11.69
C GLY A 91 -11.28 -6.67 -13.19
N ARG A 92 -12.02 -5.64 -13.62
CA ARG A 92 -12.39 -5.41 -15.04
C ARG A 92 -11.34 -4.61 -15.83
N LEU A 93 -10.23 -4.22 -15.20
CA LEU A 93 -9.19 -3.42 -15.81
C LEU A 93 -8.10 -4.35 -16.37
N ASN A 94 -7.99 -4.41 -17.70
CA ASN A 94 -6.85 -5.00 -18.39
C ASN A 94 -5.88 -3.90 -18.80
N LEU A 95 -4.79 -3.73 -18.06
CA LEU A 95 -3.70 -2.83 -18.46
C LEU A 95 -2.62 -3.63 -19.18
N THR A 96 -2.46 -3.36 -20.47
CA THR A 96 -1.27 -3.77 -21.22
C THR A 96 -0.28 -2.61 -21.14
N PRO A 97 0.90 -2.76 -20.51
CA PRO A 97 1.85 -1.67 -20.40
C PRO A 97 2.40 -1.34 -21.79
N ASN A 98 1.90 -0.25 -22.37
CA ASN A 98 2.57 0.47 -23.43
C ASN A 98 3.13 1.72 -22.75
N VAL A 99 4.45 1.92 -22.85
CA VAL A 99 5.24 2.97 -22.21
C VAL A 99 5.54 2.82 -20.71
N SER A 100 6.82 2.96 -20.37
CA SER A 100 7.45 2.89 -19.04
C SER A 100 7.06 4.06 -18.13
N SER A 101 5.79 4.16 -17.77
CA SER A 101 5.33 5.05 -16.71
C SER A 101 5.63 4.37 -15.36
N GLN A 102 6.85 4.51 -14.85
CA GLN A 102 7.10 4.21 -13.44
C GLN A 102 6.19 5.12 -12.61
N ALA A 103 5.21 4.54 -11.91
CA ALA A 103 4.42 5.28 -10.94
C ALA A 103 5.38 5.93 -9.95
N SER A 104 5.32 7.27 -9.83
CA SER A 104 6.17 8.01 -8.92
C SER A 104 5.69 7.77 -7.49
N LEU A 105 6.55 7.18 -6.65
CA LEU A 105 6.27 6.99 -5.24
C LEU A 105 6.62 8.25 -4.45
N LYS A 106 5.73 8.68 -3.55
CA LYS A 106 5.97 9.76 -2.56
C LYS A 106 6.38 9.13 -1.24
N ASN A 107 7.65 9.28 -0.87
CA ASN A 107 8.22 8.65 0.34
C ASN A 107 8.01 7.13 0.41
N GLY A 108 8.03 6.45 -0.75
CA GLY A 108 7.80 5.02 -0.86
C GLY A 108 6.33 4.59 -0.87
N LEU A 109 5.38 5.55 -0.88
CA LEU A 109 3.95 5.32 -1.02
C LEU A 109 3.46 5.65 -2.43
N THR A 110 2.39 5.00 -2.87
CA THR A 110 1.61 5.49 -4.01
C THR A 110 1.05 6.88 -3.69
N GLU A 111 0.79 7.68 -4.73
CA GLU A 111 0.23 9.02 -4.54
C GLU A 111 -1.10 8.99 -3.78
N GLU A 112 -1.96 8.02 -4.08
CA GLU A 112 -3.25 7.85 -3.40
C GLU A 112 -3.08 7.48 -1.92
N ALA A 113 -2.22 6.51 -1.61
CA ALA A 113 -1.93 6.16 -0.22
C ALA A 113 -1.35 7.35 0.54
N TYR A 114 -0.50 8.16 -0.09
CA TYR A 114 0.04 9.38 0.51
C TYR A 114 -1.07 10.37 0.88
N TYR A 115 -1.99 10.67 -0.04
CA TYR A 115 -3.05 11.65 0.23
C TYR A 115 -4.07 11.15 1.25
N LEU A 116 -4.43 9.87 1.22
CA LEU A 116 -5.32 9.24 2.22
C LEU A 116 -4.72 9.32 3.63
N LEU A 117 -3.40 9.17 3.78
CA LEU A 117 -2.75 9.34 5.08
C LEU A 117 -2.57 10.81 5.45
N ALA A 118 -2.32 11.68 4.48
CA ALA A 118 -2.10 13.11 4.68
C ALA A 118 -3.37 13.83 5.17
N SER A 119 -4.54 13.48 4.63
CA SER A 119 -5.83 14.08 5.00
C SER A 119 -6.14 13.95 6.49
N HIS A 120 -5.69 12.86 7.10
CA HIS A 120 -5.88 12.55 8.52
C HIS A 120 -4.67 12.89 9.40
N GLY A 121 -3.66 13.57 8.85
CA GLY A 121 -2.45 13.95 9.59
C GLY A 121 -1.59 12.78 10.06
N LEU A 122 -1.75 11.60 9.45
CA LEU A 122 -1.04 10.37 9.86
C LEU A 122 0.41 10.33 9.40
N LEU A 123 0.78 11.11 8.38
CA LEU A 123 2.15 11.16 7.87
C LEU A 123 3.10 11.73 8.91
N TYR A 124 4.13 10.94 9.24
CA TYR A 124 5.17 11.37 10.15
C TYR A 124 6.02 12.47 9.51
N ARG A 125 6.08 13.62 10.17
CA ARG A 125 6.86 14.81 9.75
C ARG A 125 8.14 15.03 10.56
N GLY A 126 8.60 14.02 11.30
CA GLY A 126 9.84 14.19 12.08
C GLY A 126 11.02 14.50 11.16
N LEU A 127 11.97 15.28 11.67
CA LEU A 127 13.25 15.53 11.01
C LEU A 127 13.95 14.18 10.78
N GLY A 128 13.90 13.68 9.54
CA GLY A 128 14.62 12.48 9.13
C GLY A 128 16.11 12.74 9.21
N GLY A 129 16.82 11.87 9.91
CA GLY A 129 18.28 11.83 9.96
C GLY A 129 18.88 11.36 8.64
N ASP A 130 18.86 12.24 7.63
CA ASP A 130 19.81 12.16 6.50
C ASP A 130 21.22 12.64 6.91
N TYR A 131 21.46 12.76 8.23
CA TYR A 131 22.75 12.94 8.86
C TYR A 131 22.89 11.89 9.97
N LEU A 132 23.40 10.70 9.65
CA LEU A 132 24.24 9.83 10.47
C LEU A 132 24.69 8.62 9.63
#